data_AF-K4IF25-F1
#
_entry.id   AF-K4IF25-F1
#
_cell.length_a   1.000
_cell.length_b   1.000
_cell.length_c   1.000
_cell.angle_alpha   90.00
_cell.angle_beta   90.00
_cell.angle_gamma   90.00
#
_symmetry.space_group_name_H-M   'P 1'
#
loop_
_entity.id
_entity.type
_entity.pdbx_description
1 polymer ?
#
loop_
_entity_poly.entity_id
_entity_poly.type
_entity_poly.pdbx_seq_one_letter_code
_entity_poly.pdbx_strand_id
1 'polypeptide(L)'
;MYNYSETKEGIIKDYFRENGEAKARKIITKINNSKHTGSFMYQSRSRRMTPTANDLGSTVLSNVSLSFARPSTVKFACLILLDKWNNEINNDLYLASEERLISIIRSVYQNIH
;
A
#
# COMPACT_ATOMS: atom_id res chain seq x y z
N MET A 1 7.45 1.15 -20.85
CA MET A 1 7.29 1.72 -19.49
C MET A 1 6.14 0.97 -18.87
N TYR A 2 6.33 0.33 -17.72
CA TYR A 2 5.24 -0.44 -17.08
C TYR A 2 4.19 0.52 -16.51
N ASN A 3 2.92 0.18 -16.70
CA ASN A 3 1.80 0.91 -16.10
C ASN A 3 1.61 0.53 -14.62
N TYR A 4 0.69 1.18 -13.90
CA TYR A 4 0.53 0.94 -12.46
C TYR A 4 0.04 -0.49 -12.17
N SER A 5 -0.88 -1.02 -12.99
CA SER A 5 -1.40 -2.38 -12.83
C SER A 5 -0.29 -3.42 -13.01
N GLU A 6 0.51 -3.30 -14.07
CA GLU A 6 1.64 -4.19 -14.35
C GLU A 6 2.69 -4.14 -13.23
N THR A 7 3.00 -2.93 -12.75
CA THR A 7 3.96 -2.73 -11.64
C THR A 7 3.46 -3.41 -10.36
N LYS A 8 2.19 -3.20 -10.02
CA LYS A 8 1.53 -3.83 -8.86
C LYS A 8 1.53 -5.35 -8.97
N GLU A 9 1.10 -5.89 -10.11
CA GLU A 9 1.01 -7.34 -10.32
C GLU A 9 2.37 -8.01 -10.25
N GLY A 10 3.41 -7.39 -10.82
CA GLY A 10 4.78 -7.87 -10.72
C GLY A 10 5.21 -8.01 -9.26
N ILE A 11 5.02 -6.96 -8.47
CA ILE A 11 5.38 -6.97 -7.04
C ILE A 11 4.58 -8.02 -6.26
N ILE A 12 3.28 -8.17 -6.53
CA ILE A 12 2.46 -9.18 -5.86
C ILE A 12 2.97 -10.59 -6.18
N LYS A 13 3.25 -10.89 -7.46
CA LYS A 13 3.78 -12.19 -7.90
C LYS A 13 5.14 -12.48 -7.27
N ASP A 14 6.03 -11.50 -7.24
CA ASP A 14 7.35 -11.64 -6.61
C ASP A 14 7.23 -11.92 -5.11
N TYR A 15 6.38 -11.17 -4.40
CA TYR A 15 6.15 -11.39 -2.98
C TYR A 15 5.54 -12.77 -2.70
N PHE A 16 4.60 -13.24 -3.53
CA PHE A 16 4.00 -14.57 -3.42
C PHE A 16 5.05 -15.66 -3.60
N ARG A 17 5.92 -15.53 -4.60
CA ARG A 17 7.00 -16.49 -4.87
C ARG A 17 7.98 -16.58 -3.70
N GLU A 18 8.33 -15.45 -3.09
CA GLU A 18 9.34 -15.39 -2.01
C GLU A 18 8.80 -15.76 -0.63
N ASN A 19 7.56 -15.37 -0.32
CA ASN A 19 7.01 -15.44 1.05
C ASN A 19 5.83 -16.42 1.19
N GLY A 20 5.34 -16.96 0.08
CA GLY A 20 4.18 -17.83 0.04
C GLY A 20 2.86 -17.07 0.04
N GLU A 21 1.92 -17.58 -0.75
CA GLU A 21 0.59 -16.97 -0.93
C GLU A 21 -0.20 -16.85 0.38
N ALA A 22 -0.14 -17.86 1.24
CA ALA A 22 -0.86 -17.84 2.53
C ALA A 22 -0.45 -16.66 3.42
N LYS A 23 0.84 -16.32 3.44
CA LYS A 23 1.35 -15.17 4.19
C LYS A 23 0.90 -13.86 3.56
N ALA A 24 0.97 -13.78 2.23
CA ALA A 24 0.53 -12.60 1.51
C ALA A 24 -0.96 -12.32 1.69
N ARG A 25 -1.82 -13.33 1.59
CA ARG A 25 -3.27 -13.23 1.88
C ARG A 25 -3.53 -12.71 3.30
N LYS A 26 -2.81 -13.20 4.31
CA LYS A 26 -2.93 -12.68 5.68
C LYS A 26 -2.62 -11.18 5.78
N ILE A 27 -1.63 -10.69 5.04
CA ILE A 27 -1.29 -9.27 5.00
C ILE A 27 -2.40 -8.47 4.31
N ILE A 28 -2.90 -8.96 3.17
CA ILE A 28 -4.00 -8.32 2.43
C ILE A 28 -5.24 -8.19 3.32
N THR A 29 -5.67 -9.29 3.95
CA THR A 29 -6.80 -9.30 4.88
C THR A 29 -6.60 -8.31 6.03
N LYS A 30 -5.38 -8.27 6.58
CA LYS A 30 -5.03 -7.36 7.68
C LYS A 30 -5.15 -5.90 7.28
N ILE A 31 -4.62 -5.53 6.11
CA ILE A 31 -4.72 -4.16 5.59
C ILE A 31 -6.18 -3.80 5.31
N ASN A 32 -6.93 -4.69 4.65
CA ASN A 32 -8.32 -4.41 4.31
C ASN A 32 -9.24 -4.21 5.53
N ASN A 33 -8.93 -4.85 6.65
CA ASN A 33 -9.81 -4.90 7.82
C ASN A 33 -9.32 -4.08 9.03
N SER A 34 -8.14 -3.44 8.96
CA SER A 34 -7.61 -2.75 10.13
C SER A 34 -8.31 -1.41 10.40
N LYS A 35 -8.51 -1.07 11.68
CA LYS A 35 -9.05 0.23 12.10
C LYS A 35 -8.16 1.40 11.65
N HIS A 36 -6.84 1.20 11.63
CA HIS A 36 -5.87 2.21 11.17
C HIS A 36 -6.05 2.50 9.68
N THR A 37 -6.24 1.46 8.86
CA THR A 37 -6.58 1.61 7.44
C THR A 37 -7.90 2.36 7.27
N GLY A 38 -8.95 1.98 8.00
CA GLY A 38 -10.23 2.68 7.94
C GLY A 38 -10.11 4.18 8.29
N SER A 39 -9.37 4.51 9.35
CA SER A 39 -9.12 5.90 9.76
C SER A 39 -8.32 6.66 8.70
N PHE A 40 -7.26 6.06 8.16
CA PHE A 40 -6.47 6.65 7.08
C PHE A 40 -7.33 6.93 5.83
N MET A 41 -8.16 5.98 5.41
CA MET A 41 -9.04 6.13 4.25
C MET A 41 -10.07 7.26 4.46
N TYR A 42 -10.67 7.34 5.65
CA TYR A 42 -11.58 8.42 6.00
C TYR A 42 -10.89 9.79 5.96
N GLN A 43 -9.71 9.92 6.56
CA GLN A 43 -8.94 11.16 6.56
C GLN A 43 -8.52 11.56 5.15
N SER A 44 -8.07 10.59 4.35
CA SER A 44 -7.64 10.86 2.99
C SER A 44 -8.82 11.32 2.12
N ARG A 45 -9.98 10.66 2.20
CA ARG A 45 -11.18 11.05 1.44
C ARG A 45 -11.68 12.44 1.87
N SER A 46 -11.83 12.67 3.17
CA SER A 46 -12.35 13.94 3.71
C SER A 46 -11.45 15.13 3.37
N ARG A 47 -10.13 14.93 3.33
CA ARG A 47 -9.14 15.99 3.04
C ARG A 47 -8.67 16.03 1.59
N ARG A 48 -9.19 15.15 0.71
CA ARG A 48 -8.72 14.97 -0.68
C ARG A 48 -7.19 14.79 -0.76
N MET A 49 -6.65 14.00 0.16
CA MET A 49 -5.22 13.83 0.34
C MET A 49 -4.69 12.67 -0.51
N THR A 50 -3.68 12.93 -1.33
CA THR A 50 -2.87 11.87 -1.96
C THR A 50 -1.81 11.39 -0.96
N PRO A 51 -1.73 10.08 -0.65
CA PRO A 51 -0.75 9.58 0.29
C PRO A 51 0.69 9.74 -0.18
N THR A 52 1.57 9.97 0.78
CA THR A 52 3.02 9.80 0.63
C THR A 52 3.47 8.43 1.13
N ALA A 53 4.72 8.04 0.82
CA ALA A 53 5.31 6.82 1.36
C ALA A 53 5.32 6.79 2.90
N ASN A 54 5.51 7.95 3.55
CA ASN A 54 5.49 8.08 5.01
C ASN A 54 4.08 7.88 5.58
N ASP A 55 3.04 8.40 4.92
CA ASP A 55 1.65 8.19 5.34
C ASP A 55 1.28 6.70 5.28
N LEU A 56 1.68 6.03 4.19
CA LEU A 56 1.48 4.59 4.03
C LEU A 56 2.25 3.80 5.10
N GLY A 57 3.54 4.09 5.26
CA GLY A 57 4.41 3.40 6.21
C GLY A 57 3.92 3.56 7.65
N SER A 58 3.61 4.78 8.09
CA SER A 58 3.09 5.05 9.43
C SER A 58 1.74 4.35 9.69
N THR A 59 0.84 4.34 8.70
CA THR A 59 -0.44 3.63 8.79
C THR A 59 -0.23 2.11 8.93
N VAL A 60 0.66 1.54 8.11
CA VAL A 60 0.99 0.11 8.14
C VAL A 60 1.64 -0.29 9.46
N LEU A 61 2.62 0.49 9.93
CA LEU A 61 3.37 0.22 11.16
C LEU A 61 2.56 0.48 12.44
N SER A 62 1.43 1.20 12.34
CA SER A 62 0.46 1.29 13.44
C SER A 62 -0.17 -0.07 13.76
N ASN A 63 -0.10 -1.05 12.85
CA ASN A 63 -0.42 -2.43 13.16
C ASN A 63 0.75 -3.13 13.85
N VAL A 64 0.57 -3.51 15.12
CA VAL A 64 1.60 -4.16 15.96
C VAL A 64 2.29 -5.35 15.29
N SER A 65 1.55 -6.18 14.56
CA SER A 65 2.19 -7.34 13.90
C SER A 65 3.03 -6.96 12.67
N LEU A 66 2.78 -5.80 12.07
CA LEU A 66 3.55 -5.28 10.94
C LEU A 66 4.72 -4.40 11.40
N SER A 67 4.68 -3.82 12.61
CA SER A 67 5.80 -3.06 13.17
C SER A 67 7.04 -3.94 13.43
N PHE A 68 6.85 -5.24 13.65
CA PHE A 68 7.94 -6.21 13.80
C PHE A 68 8.22 -7.02 12.52
N ALA A 69 7.54 -6.70 11.41
CA ALA A 69 7.72 -7.43 10.17
C ALA A 69 9.00 -7.01 9.44
N ARG A 70 9.50 -7.91 8.57
CA ARG A 70 10.63 -7.58 7.70
C ARG A 70 10.27 -6.40 6.78
N PRO A 71 11.25 -5.58 6.37
CA PRO A 71 11.01 -4.42 5.50
C PRO A 71 10.27 -4.78 4.20
N SER A 72 10.59 -5.92 3.58
CA SER A 72 9.89 -6.42 2.39
C SER A 72 8.39 -6.66 2.63
N THR A 73 8.02 -7.09 3.84
CA THR A 73 6.62 -7.29 4.23
C THR A 73 5.91 -5.97 4.47
N VAL A 74 6.61 -4.98 5.05
CA VAL A 74 6.07 -3.63 5.24
C VAL A 74 5.87 -2.94 3.89
N LYS A 75 6.84 -3.03 2.97
CA LYS A 75 6.73 -2.52 1.58
C LYS A 75 5.54 -3.13 0.85
N PHE A 76 5.39 -4.45 0.93
CA PHE A 76 4.23 -5.14 0.35
C PHE A 76 2.91 -4.64 0.96
N ALA A 77 2.83 -4.52 2.29
CA ALA A 77 1.65 -4.00 2.96
C ALA A 77 1.31 -2.55 2.54
N CYS A 78 2.32 -1.71 2.32
CA CYS A 78 2.15 -0.35 1.80
C CYS A 78 1.61 -0.34 0.37
N LEU A 79 2.08 -1.25 -0.50
CA LEU A 79 1.52 -1.42 -1.84
C LEU A 79 0.03 -1.79 -1.78
N ILE A 80 -0.34 -2.75 -0.94
CA ILE A 80 -1.75 -3.15 -0.79
C ILE A 80 -2.61 -1.99 -0.27
N LEU A 81 -2.09 -1.20 0.67
CA LEU A 81 -2.79 -0.02 1.17
C LEU A 81 -2.96 1.04 0.07
N LEU A 82 -1.93 1.29 -0.73
CA LEU A 82 -2.01 2.22 -1.87
C LEU A 82 -3.02 1.73 -2.92
N ASP A 83 -3.07 0.44 -3.22
CA ASP A 83 -4.03 -0.11 -4.17
C ASP A 83 -5.48 0.01 -3.68
N LYS A 84 -5.70 -0.28 -2.39
CA LYS A 84 -7.00 -0.03 -1.75
C LYS A 84 -7.39 1.44 -1.84
N TRP A 85 -6.47 2.35 -1.51
CA TRP A 85 -6.67 3.80 -1.64
C TRP A 85 -7.02 4.21 -3.08
N ASN A 86 -6.28 3.68 -4.05
CA ASN A 86 -6.51 3.97 -5.46
C ASN A 86 -7.94 3.58 -5.88
N ASN A 87 -8.36 2.38 -5.52
CA ASN A 87 -9.64 1.83 -5.94
C ASN A 87 -10.84 2.50 -5.25
N GLU A 88 -10.73 2.88 -3.98
CA GLU A 88 -11.85 3.41 -3.20
C GLU A 88 -11.93 4.94 -3.15
N ILE A 89 -10.83 5.64 -3.46
CA ILE A 89 -10.75 7.10 -3.33
C ILE A 89 -10.22 7.73 -4.60
N ASN A 90 -9.05 7.28 -5.10
CA ASN A 90 -8.42 7.96 -6.23
C ASN A 90 -9.25 7.89 -7.51
N ASN A 91 -9.79 6.71 -7.85
CA ASN A 91 -10.59 6.53 -9.08
C ASN A 91 -11.89 7.35 -9.06
N ASP A 92 -12.41 7.66 -7.87
CA ASP A 92 -13.63 8.46 -7.68
C ASP A 92 -13.32 9.96 -7.70
N LEU A 93 -12.22 10.38 -7.08
CA LEU A 93 -11.88 11.79 -6.87
C LEU A 93 -10.78 12.33 -7.81
N TYR A 94 -10.17 11.48 -8.64
CA TYR A 94 -9.08 11.76 -9.57
C TYR A 94 -7.92 12.55 -8.94
N LEU A 95 -7.43 12.09 -7.79
CA LEU A 95 -6.44 12.82 -6.97
C LEU A 95 -4.99 12.65 -7.44
N ALA A 96 -4.66 11.54 -8.10
CA ALA A 96 -3.32 11.17 -8.53
C ALA A 96 -3.36 10.47 -9.89
N SER A 97 -2.44 10.87 -10.79
CA SER A 97 -2.22 10.19 -12.06
C SER A 97 -1.53 8.83 -11.87
N GLU A 98 -1.52 8.04 -12.94
CA GLU A 98 -0.78 6.78 -12.95
C GLU A 98 0.72 6.95 -12.65
N GLU A 99 1.37 7.97 -13.24
CA GLU A 99 2.79 8.21 -12.96
C GLU A 99 3.01 8.56 -11.48
N ARG A 100 2.05 9.27 -10.87
CA ARG A 100 2.12 9.60 -9.45
C ARG A 100 2.01 8.36 -8.57
N LEU A 101 1.13 7.42 -8.89
CA LEU A 101 1.02 6.14 -8.16
C LEU A 101 2.33 5.35 -8.24
N ILE A 102 2.93 5.25 -9.43
CA ILE A 102 4.22 4.57 -9.63
C ILE A 102 5.32 5.27 -8.84
N SER A 103 5.34 6.61 -8.81
CA SER A 103 6.30 7.37 -8.01
C SER A 103 6.16 7.09 -6.51
N ILE A 104 4.94 6.92 -6.00
CA ILE A 104 4.70 6.58 -4.58
C ILE A 104 5.23 5.18 -4.29
N ILE A 105 4.98 4.19 -5.16
CA ILE A 105 5.55 2.83 -5.03
C ILE A 105 7.08 2.92 -4.94
N ARG A 106 7.73 3.64 -5.87
CA ARG A 106 9.20 3.78 -5.86
C ARG A 106 9.69 4.39 -4.55
N SER A 107 9.01 5.43 -4.05
CA SER A 107 9.36 6.07 -2.78
C SER A 107 9.19 5.12 -1.59
N VAL A 108 8.15 4.30 -1.54
CA VAL A 108 7.98 3.24 -0.52
C VAL A 108 9.16 2.27 -0.53
N TYR A 109 9.59 1.85 -1.72
CA TYR A 109 10.67 0.88 -1.85
C TYR A 109 12.06 1.45 -1.53
N GLN A 110 12.24 2.76 -1.69
CA GLN A 110 13.47 3.47 -1.36
C GLN A 110 13.58 3.81 0.14
N ASN A 111 12.47 4.20 0.77
CA ASN A 111 12.51 4.81 2.11
C ASN A 111 12.23 3.86 3.28
N ILE A 112 11.61 2.70 3.02
CA ILE A 112 11.33 1.71 4.07
C ILE A 112 12.53 0.76 4.19
N HIS A 113 13.12 0.69 5.38
CA HIS A 113 14.33 -0.09 5.69
C HIS A 113 14.11 -1.09 6.82
#